data_AF-C2JU05-F1
#
_entry.id   AF-C2JU05-F1
#
_cell.length_a   1.000
_cell.length_b   1.000
_cell.length_c   1.000
_cell.angle_alpha   90.00
_cell.angle_beta   90.00
_cell.angle_gamma   90.00
#
_symmetry.space_group_name_H-M   'P 1'
#
loop_
_entity.id
_entity.type
_entity.pdbx_description
1 polymer ?
#
loop_
_entity_poly.entity_id
_entity_poly.type
_entity_poly.pdbx_seq_one_letter_code
_entity_poly.pdbx_strand_id
1 'polypeptide(L)'
;TGNNYQLTVDDLAKVTGTITITPATTSVDSNDVSFEYDGKTKASEAQGIQATVKLGENAKTVALTAADIVVVNDGVNAGQYGYKLSAAGMTKLRQATGNNYQFKKEDLIKLGGTVTITPATALADLNDVSFSYDGQTKASQAHDLTANIKLGTKVVSVHLNATDILVTDDGVGVGQYQYKLDANGIAKLRQASGDNYQFDAKVLAGLTGTITIKPVTGAVTVNDTSFVYDGHTKASAAAGLQASLYLPQAEAKTTIQLTREDILVTNDGTAAGTYRYRLSQTGIAKLQKAVGKNYELDQDELAGLTGTITITPLTVNATVNHGQFQYNGVTRASQAGGLAITVQLPEKSQKIALTNTDIAVENDSVNVGTYTYHLTASGLAKLAVAIGPNYQVTDQTFSGTITITPAPISATLSGRQKKTYDGQPGALNDDYYRLVLGDGTEIQLQAGDLIFVDGQAPVNPGSYAVALSTSGLQRIKALLPNNLLKNVNTQQAIFEIVALPSPDPGTGTTPDTPGHHLPDTGTDTGTTPGTPDHHLPNTGTGTQQSEISTHNGTKHRLPQTGDTQSQTLSLMGLLLATMSGLFGLAGRKRKAHR
;
A
#
# COMPACT_ATOMS: atom_id res chain seq x y z
N THR A 1 -56.14 -52.62 151.56
CA THR A 1 -57.20 -52.80 150.55
C THR A 1 -56.92 -51.86 149.41
N GLY A 2 -56.89 -52.37 148.16
CA GLY A 2 -56.38 -51.66 146.99
C GLY A 2 -54.84 -51.74 146.91
N ASN A 3 -54.23 -52.42 145.92
CA ASN A 3 -54.23 -52.18 144.46
C ASN A 3 -53.29 -51.03 144.07
N ASN A 4 -52.48 -51.13 143.00
CA ASN A 4 -51.94 -52.28 142.27
C ASN A 4 -50.86 -51.76 141.30
N TYR A 5 -49.88 -52.58 140.93
CA TYR A 5 -48.95 -52.36 139.80
C TYR A 5 -48.32 -50.96 139.65
N GLN A 6 -47.32 -50.66 140.48
CA GLN A 6 -46.33 -49.64 140.13
C GLN A 6 -45.31 -50.29 139.16
N LEU A 7 -45.36 -49.93 137.87
CA LEU A 7 -44.38 -50.40 136.88
C LEU A 7 -42.98 -49.99 137.33
N THR A 8 -42.06 -50.95 137.41
CA THR A 8 -40.65 -50.63 137.69
C THR A 8 -40.03 -49.90 136.50
N VAL A 9 -38.93 -49.17 136.71
CA VAL A 9 -38.20 -48.53 135.60
C VAL A 9 -37.76 -49.59 134.58
N ASP A 10 -37.41 -50.79 135.02
CA ASP A 10 -37.06 -51.93 134.18
C ASP A 10 -38.26 -52.47 133.38
N ASP A 11 -39.49 -52.37 133.89
CA ASP A 11 -40.70 -52.78 133.16
C ASP A 11 -41.15 -51.72 132.16
N LEU A 12 -40.98 -50.43 132.47
CA LEU A 12 -41.25 -49.35 131.53
C LEU A 12 -40.21 -49.32 130.40
N ALA A 13 -38.94 -49.65 130.69
CA ALA A 13 -37.87 -49.80 129.70
C ALA A 13 -38.08 -50.97 128.72
N LYS A 14 -38.93 -51.95 129.05
CA LYS A 14 -39.35 -53.04 128.15
C LYS A 14 -40.47 -52.62 127.19
N VAL A 15 -41.18 -51.50 127.44
CA VAL A 15 -42.21 -50.97 126.54
C VAL A 15 -41.56 -50.14 125.42
N THR A 16 -40.78 -50.81 124.56
CA THR A 16 -40.21 -50.22 123.35
C THR A 16 -41.16 -50.39 122.17
N GLY A 17 -42.06 -49.43 122.00
CA GLY A 17 -42.86 -49.31 120.78
C GLY A 17 -42.04 -48.69 119.64
N THR A 18 -41.70 -49.47 118.63
CA THR A 18 -41.06 -48.95 117.41
C THR A 18 -42.09 -48.26 116.51
N ILE A 19 -42.07 -46.93 116.47
CA ILE A 19 -42.84 -46.15 115.49
C ILE A 19 -42.07 -46.16 114.17
N THR A 20 -42.47 -47.03 113.24
CA THR A 20 -41.95 -47.05 111.88
C THR A 20 -42.65 -45.98 111.04
N ILE A 21 -42.00 -44.83 110.85
CA ILE A 21 -42.43 -43.84 109.86
C ILE A 21 -41.92 -44.27 108.49
N THR A 22 -42.82 -44.72 107.62
CA THR A 22 -42.49 -45.05 106.23
C THR A 22 -42.26 -43.76 105.43
N PRO A 23 -41.13 -43.58 104.74
CA PRO A 23 -40.89 -42.39 103.92
C PRO A 23 -41.94 -42.22 102.82
N ALA A 24 -42.32 -40.97 102.52
CA ALA A 24 -43.31 -40.66 101.50
C ALA A 24 -42.78 -40.96 100.08
N THR A 25 -43.61 -41.43 99.17
CA THR A 25 -43.16 -41.66 97.78
C THR A 25 -42.97 -40.34 97.03
N THR A 26 -41.85 -40.20 96.33
CA THR A 26 -41.51 -39.04 95.47
C THR A 26 -41.40 -39.47 94.00
N SER A 27 -41.68 -38.54 93.07
CA SER A 27 -41.38 -38.69 91.64
C SER A 27 -40.16 -37.87 91.24
N VAL A 28 -39.60 -38.17 90.07
CA VAL A 28 -38.52 -37.41 89.45
C VAL A 28 -38.63 -37.46 87.94
N ASP A 29 -38.39 -36.31 87.31
CA ASP A 29 -38.35 -36.14 85.86
C ASP A 29 -36.98 -35.58 85.44
N SER A 30 -36.55 -35.84 84.21
CA SER A 30 -35.28 -35.36 83.64
C SER A 30 -35.55 -34.45 82.44
N ASN A 31 -34.63 -33.54 82.10
CA ASN A 31 -34.78 -32.70 80.91
C ASN A 31 -34.05 -33.26 79.67
N ASP A 32 -34.54 -32.87 78.50
CA ASP A 32 -33.76 -32.92 77.27
C ASP A 32 -32.87 -31.67 77.17
N VAL A 33 -31.72 -31.80 76.49
CA VAL A 33 -30.79 -30.70 76.20
C VAL A 33 -30.31 -30.75 74.76
N SER A 34 -29.85 -29.61 74.23
CA SER A 34 -29.30 -29.52 72.88
C SER A 34 -28.16 -28.51 72.76
N PHE A 35 -27.18 -28.81 71.91
CA PHE A 35 -26.10 -27.88 71.53
C PHE A 35 -25.69 -28.08 70.06
N GLU A 36 -25.10 -27.06 69.44
CA GLU A 36 -24.59 -27.13 68.07
C GLU A 36 -23.24 -27.86 68.02
N TYR A 37 -23.03 -28.67 66.97
CA TYR A 37 -21.80 -29.43 66.75
C TYR A 37 -20.55 -28.53 66.74
N ASP A 38 -19.65 -28.74 67.71
CA ASP A 38 -18.38 -27.99 67.84
C ASP A 38 -17.14 -28.81 67.44
N GLY A 39 -17.35 -30.07 67.06
CA GLY A 39 -16.32 -31.04 66.73
C GLY A 39 -15.50 -31.59 67.90
N LYS A 40 -15.91 -31.35 69.16
CA LYS A 40 -15.12 -31.68 70.36
C LYS A 40 -15.94 -32.27 71.50
N THR A 41 -17.07 -31.65 71.86
CA THR A 41 -17.87 -32.02 73.03
C THR A 41 -18.68 -33.29 72.76
N LYS A 42 -18.61 -34.25 73.67
CA LYS A 42 -19.45 -35.46 73.61
C LYS A 42 -20.85 -35.21 74.13
N ALA A 43 -21.80 -36.04 73.72
CA ALA A 43 -23.16 -36.02 74.26
C ALA A 43 -23.20 -36.17 75.80
N SER A 44 -22.35 -37.00 76.40
CA SER A 44 -22.23 -37.13 77.86
C SER A 44 -21.69 -35.88 78.59
N GLU A 45 -21.02 -34.98 77.86
CA GLU A 45 -20.41 -33.75 78.39
C GLU A 45 -21.33 -32.52 78.23
N ALA A 46 -22.55 -32.72 77.72
CA ALA A 46 -23.52 -31.67 77.48
C ALA A 46 -23.89 -30.91 78.76
N GLN A 47 -23.88 -29.57 78.66
CA GLN A 47 -24.19 -28.70 79.78
C GLN A 47 -25.71 -28.59 80.01
N GLY A 48 -26.12 -28.37 81.26
CA GLY A 48 -27.51 -28.13 81.62
C GLY A 48 -28.39 -29.38 81.76
N ILE A 49 -27.81 -30.59 81.79
CA ILE A 49 -28.55 -31.81 82.16
C ILE A 49 -28.91 -31.74 83.66
N GLN A 50 -30.18 -31.96 83.97
CA GLN A 50 -30.70 -31.80 85.33
C GLN A 50 -31.99 -32.61 85.55
N ALA A 51 -32.13 -33.15 86.76
CA ALA A 51 -33.33 -33.86 87.19
C ALA A 51 -34.11 -33.03 88.21
N THR A 52 -35.44 -33.05 88.14
CA THR A 52 -36.34 -32.34 89.05
C THR A 52 -37.06 -33.33 89.94
N VAL A 53 -36.75 -33.31 91.25
CA VAL A 53 -37.32 -34.21 92.26
C VAL A 53 -38.52 -33.53 92.94
N LYS A 54 -39.66 -34.22 93.05
CA LYS A 54 -40.90 -33.69 93.65
C LYS A 54 -41.10 -34.15 95.10
N LEU A 55 -40.75 -33.27 96.04
CA LEU A 55 -40.82 -33.48 97.48
C LEU A 55 -42.15 -32.93 98.04
N GLY A 56 -43.23 -33.69 97.82
CA GLY A 56 -44.59 -33.28 98.17
C GLY A 56 -45.12 -32.20 97.22
N GLU A 57 -45.44 -31.02 97.75
CA GLU A 57 -45.82 -29.84 96.95
C GLU A 57 -44.61 -29.08 96.37
N ASN A 58 -43.41 -29.33 96.89
CA ASN A 58 -42.18 -28.65 96.48
C ASN A 58 -41.44 -29.44 95.40
N ALA A 59 -40.66 -28.73 94.57
CA ALA A 59 -39.75 -29.33 93.59
C ALA A 59 -38.31 -28.85 93.81
N LYS A 60 -37.33 -29.74 93.55
CA LYS A 60 -35.90 -29.48 93.69
C LYS A 60 -35.14 -29.96 92.46
N THR A 61 -34.51 -29.02 91.75
CA THR A 61 -33.65 -29.32 90.60
C THR A 61 -32.26 -29.73 91.05
N VAL A 62 -31.70 -30.75 90.41
CA VAL A 62 -30.36 -31.29 90.67
C VAL A 62 -29.61 -31.39 89.34
N ALA A 63 -28.55 -30.59 89.18
CA ALA A 63 -27.68 -30.68 88.01
C ALA A 63 -26.93 -32.02 87.99
N LEU A 64 -26.90 -32.66 86.83
CA LEU A 64 -26.21 -33.94 86.57
C LEU A 64 -24.97 -33.68 85.72
N THR A 65 -23.86 -34.36 86.02
CA THR A 65 -22.63 -34.32 85.22
C THR A 65 -22.48 -35.59 84.40
N ALA A 66 -21.46 -35.64 83.53
CA ALA A 66 -21.10 -36.85 82.76
C ALA A 66 -20.95 -38.12 83.63
N ALA A 67 -20.57 -38.00 84.90
CA ALA A 67 -20.46 -39.14 85.83
C ALA A 67 -21.82 -39.61 86.39
N ASP A 68 -22.82 -38.72 86.42
CA ASP A 68 -24.16 -39.00 86.95
C ASP A 68 -25.06 -39.72 85.94
N ILE A 69 -24.67 -39.76 84.66
CA ILE A 69 -25.44 -40.36 83.57
C ILE A 69 -24.64 -41.42 82.81
N VAL A 70 -25.33 -42.19 81.97
CA VAL A 70 -24.75 -43.09 80.97
C VAL A 70 -25.46 -42.80 79.65
N VAL A 71 -24.70 -42.40 78.63
CA VAL A 71 -25.22 -42.10 77.29
C VAL A 71 -25.03 -43.31 76.39
N VAL A 72 -26.08 -43.71 75.67
CA VAL A 72 -26.02 -44.80 74.69
C VAL A 72 -25.35 -44.28 73.42
N ASN A 73 -24.34 -45.00 72.92
CA ASN A 73 -23.54 -44.64 71.74
C ASN A 73 -22.87 -43.25 71.86
N ASP A 74 -22.39 -42.89 73.06
CA ASP A 74 -21.77 -41.58 73.34
C ASP A 74 -20.70 -41.18 72.31
N GLY A 75 -20.78 -39.95 71.83
CA GLY A 75 -19.95 -39.46 70.73
C GLY A 75 -20.12 -37.96 70.50
N VAL A 76 -19.37 -37.43 69.52
CA VAL A 76 -19.30 -36.00 69.19
C VAL A 76 -20.11 -35.59 67.96
N ASN A 77 -20.66 -36.55 67.22
CA ASN A 77 -21.34 -36.29 65.95
C ASN A 77 -22.73 -35.66 66.16
N ALA A 78 -23.28 -35.03 65.12
CA ALA A 78 -24.66 -34.59 65.16
C ALA A 78 -25.62 -35.81 65.25
N GLY A 79 -26.67 -35.68 66.05
CA GLY A 79 -27.59 -36.79 66.32
C GLY A 79 -28.34 -36.65 67.64
N GLN A 80 -29.15 -37.67 67.95
CA GLN A 80 -29.88 -37.79 69.22
C GLN A 80 -29.30 -38.93 70.04
N TYR A 81 -29.00 -38.63 71.31
CA TYR A 81 -28.30 -39.51 72.22
C TYR A 81 -29.15 -39.71 73.49
N GLY A 82 -29.75 -40.89 73.62
CA GLY A 82 -30.50 -41.25 74.82
C GLY A 82 -29.57 -41.48 76.01
N TYR A 83 -29.83 -40.79 77.12
CA TYR A 83 -29.10 -40.96 78.38
C TYR A 83 -30.00 -41.57 79.46
N LYS A 84 -29.39 -42.30 80.38
CA LYS A 84 -30.02 -42.85 81.60
C LYS A 84 -29.19 -42.48 82.82
N LEU A 85 -29.80 -42.53 84.00
CA LEU A 85 -29.10 -42.25 85.24
C LEU A 85 -28.06 -43.35 85.58
N SER A 86 -26.83 -42.95 85.92
CA SER A 86 -25.77 -43.86 86.37
C SER A 86 -25.99 -44.30 87.84
N ALA A 87 -25.22 -45.27 88.33
CA ALA A 87 -25.23 -45.62 89.75
C ALA A 87 -24.81 -44.45 90.67
N ALA A 88 -23.94 -43.55 90.18
CA ALA A 88 -23.56 -42.33 90.87
C ALA A 88 -24.72 -41.31 90.86
N GLY A 89 -25.36 -41.08 89.71
CA GLY A 89 -26.53 -40.21 89.61
C GLY A 89 -27.71 -40.68 90.47
N MET A 90 -28.00 -41.99 90.49
CA MET A 90 -29.00 -42.59 91.37
C MET A 90 -28.69 -42.31 92.85
N THR A 91 -27.41 -42.28 93.23
CA THR A 91 -26.97 -41.97 94.59
C THR A 91 -27.08 -40.48 94.89
N LYS A 92 -26.68 -39.62 93.94
CA LYS A 92 -26.81 -38.16 94.03
C LYS A 92 -28.27 -37.71 94.16
N LEU A 93 -29.21 -38.31 93.43
CA LEU A 93 -30.64 -38.02 93.56
C LEU A 93 -31.21 -38.49 94.90
N ARG A 94 -30.83 -39.68 95.39
CA ARG A 94 -31.20 -40.14 96.75
C ARG A 94 -30.69 -39.18 97.83
N GLN A 95 -29.43 -38.74 97.74
CA GLN A 95 -28.86 -37.74 98.65
C GLN A 95 -29.62 -36.41 98.59
N ALA A 96 -29.99 -35.95 97.39
CA ALA A 96 -30.75 -34.70 97.22
C ALA A 96 -32.18 -34.77 97.78
N THR A 97 -32.75 -35.97 97.90
CA THR A 97 -34.11 -36.28 98.37
C THR A 97 -34.23 -36.35 99.90
N GLY A 98 -33.15 -36.77 100.57
CA GLY A 98 -33.12 -36.95 102.03
C GLY A 98 -33.91 -38.17 102.51
N ASN A 99 -33.99 -38.36 103.83
CA ASN A 99 -34.54 -39.58 104.44
C ASN A 99 -36.07 -39.62 104.53
N ASN A 100 -36.75 -38.48 104.36
CA ASN A 100 -38.21 -38.37 104.54
C ASN A 100 -39.01 -38.82 103.30
N TYR A 101 -38.33 -38.96 102.16
CA TYR A 101 -38.92 -39.34 100.88
C TYR A 101 -38.15 -40.50 100.25
N GLN A 102 -38.85 -41.34 99.49
CA GLN A 102 -38.26 -42.48 98.78
C GLN A 102 -38.78 -42.58 97.34
N PHE A 103 -37.87 -42.84 96.41
CA PHE A 103 -38.24 -43.20 95.04
C PHE A 103 -38.67 -44.67 94.97
N LYS A 104 -39.58 -45.00 94.05
CA LYS A 104 -39.71 -46.38 93.62
C LYS A 104 -38.49 -46.77 92.79
N LYS A 105 -38.06 -48.03 92.90
CA LYS A 105 -36.82 -48.51 92.27
C LYS A 105 -36.92 -48.45 90.74
N GLU A 106 -38.10 -48.76 90.22
CA GLU A 106 -38.45 -48.74 88.80
C GLU A 106 -38.46 -47.34 88.19
N ASP A 107 -38.78 -46.29 88.96
CA ASP A 107 -38.86 -44.91 88.46
C ASP A 107 -37.45 -44.35 88.21
N LEU A 108 -36.51 -44.56 89.15
CA LEU A 108 -35.09 -44.19 88.98
C LEU A 108 -34.39 -44.94 87.84
N ILE A 109 -34.77 -46.19 87.57
CA ILE A 109 -34.18 -47.01 86.48
C ILE A 109 -34.67 -46.57 85.11
N LYS A 110 -35.89 -46.03 85.03
CA LYS A 110 -36.47 -45.47 83.80
C LYS A 110 -36.07 -44.02 83.56
N LEU A 111 -35.57 -43.31 84.58
CA LEU A 111 -35.16 -41.92 84.46
C LEU A 111 -34.03 -41.73 83.45
N GLY A 112 -34.29 -40.84 82.49
CA GLY A 112 -33.40 -40.51 81.39
C GLY A 112 -33.98 -39.38 80.56
N GLY A 113 -33.28 -39.03 79.49
CA GLY A 113 -33.69 -38.01 78.52
C GLY A 113 -32.82 -38.11 77.27
N THR A 114 -32.81 -37.05 76.48
CA THR A 114 -32.12 -36.97 75.20
C THR A 114 -31.16 -35.79 75.16
N VAL A 115 -29.93 -36.04 74.74
CA VAL A 115 -29.00 -35.00 74.29
C VAL A 115 -29.09 -34.92 72.77
N THR A 116 -29.44 -33.75 72.23
CA THR A 116 -29.49 -33.51 70.78
C THR A 116 -28.30 -32.65 70.35
N ILE A 117 -27.36 -33.23 69.62
CA ILE A 117 -26.28 -32.47 68.97
C ILE A 117 -26.80 -32.05 67.59
N THR A 118 -27.10 -30.76 67.40
CA THR A 118 -27.60 -30.26 66.11
C THR A 118 -26.45 -30.02 65.13
N PRO A 119 -26.59 -30.35 63.82
CA PRO A 119 -25.54 -30.10 62.83
C PRO A 119 -25.14 -28.63 62.77
N ALA A 120 -23.84 -28.36 62.59
CA ALA A 120 -23.32 -27.01 62.51
C ALA A 120 -23.62 -26.35 61.15
N THR A 121 -23.76 -25.04 61.13
CA THR A 121 -23.97 -24.32 59.85
C THR A 121 -22.71 -24.33 58.98
N ALA A 122 -22.82 -24.87 57.77
CA ALA A 122 -21.80 -24.79 56.72
C ALA A 122 -22.07 -23.62 55.76
N LEU A 123 -20.99 -23.02 55.26
CA LEU A 123 -21.02 -22.01 54.20
C LEU A 123 -20.35 -22.57 52.95
N ALA A 124 -20.68 -22.05 51.77
CA ALA A 124 -19.99 -22.39 50.53
C ALA A 124 -19.92 -21.19 49.59
N ASP A 125 -18.81 -21.07 48.87
CA ASP A 125 -18.58 -20.07 47.83
C ASP A 125 -18.33 -20.77 46.49
N LEU A 126 -18.82 -20.19 45.39
CA LEU A 126 -18.54 -20.65 44.01
C LEU A 126 -17.38 -19.83 43.44
N ASN A 127 -16.56 -20.44 42.57
CA ASN A 127 -15.48 -19.70 41.90
C ASN A 127 -15.96 -19.00 40.60
N ASP A 128 -15.16 -18.04 40.15
CA ASP A 128 -15.25 -17.52 38.79
C ASP A 128 -14.22 -18.25 37.90
N VAL A 129 -14.60 -18.56 36.66
CA VAL A 129 -13.75 -19.22 35.67
C VAL A 129 -13.77 -18.48 34.33
N SER A 130 -12.76 -18.70 33.49
CA SER A 130 -12.74 -18.12 32.15
C SER A 130 -12.00 -18.98 31.14
N PHE A 131 -12.49 -19.02 29.90
CA PHE A 131 -11.82 -19.63 28.76
C PHE A 131 -11.97 -18.74 27.51
N SER A 132 -11.14 -18.95 26.49
CA SER A 132 -11.22 -18.22 25.22
C SER A 132 -12.23 -18.85 24.28
N TYR A 133 -12.92 -18.03 23.49
CA TYR A 133 -13.88 -18.46 22.48
C TYR A 133 -13.27 -19.46 21.48
N ASP A 134 -13.92 -20.61 21.32
CA ASP A 134 -13.55 -21.71 20.43
C ASP A 134 -14.65 -22.07 19.40
N GLY A 135 -15.77 -21.34 19.43
CA GLY A 135 -16.94 -21.54 18.58
C GLY A 135 -17.81 -22.77 18.91
N GLN A 136 -17.51 -23.54 19.96
CA GLN A 136 -18.16 -24.83 20.23
C GLN A 136 -18.55 -25.04 21.69
N THR A 137 -17.67 -24.68 22.64
CA THR A 137 -17.87 -24.95 24.06
C THR A 137 -18.91 -24.00 24.64
N LYS A 138 -19.98 -24.56 25.23
CA LYS A 138 -20.97 -23.78 25.98
C LYS A 138 -20.43 -23.34 27.33
N ALA A 139 -20.95 -22.24 27.87
CA ALA A 139 -20.62 -21.79 29.23
C ALA A 139 -20.78 -22.90 30.29
N SER A 140 -21.86 -23.69 30.24
CA SER A 140 -22.10 -24.84 31.14
C SER A 140 -21.05 -25.94 31.08
N GLN A 141 -20.25 -25.99 30.02
CA GLN A 141 -19.20 -26.99 29.80
C GLN A 141 -17.81 -26.50 30.27
N ALA A 142 -17.73 -25.32 30.89
CA ALA A 142 -16.49 -24.77 31.43
C ALA A 142 -15.78 -25.76 32.38
N HIS A 143 -14.45 -25.76 32.31
CA HIS A 143 -13.59 -26.55 33.20
C HIS A 143 -13.25 -25.77 34.48
N ASP A 144 -12.65 -26.46 35.45
CA ASP A 144 -12.15 -25.91 36.72
C ASP A 144 -13.21 -25.22 37.62
N LEU A 145 -14.49 -25.50 37.38
CA LEU A 145 -15.60 -25.09 38.24
C LEU A 145 -15.49 -25.79 39.61
N THR A 146 -15.55 -25.03 40.69
CA THR A 146 -15.45 -25.53 42.06
C THR A 146 -16.41 -24.82 43.02
N ALA A 147 -16.80 -25.54 44.07
CA ALA A 147 -17.44 -24.98 45.25
C ALA A 147 -16.53 -25.21 46.46
N ASN A 148 -16.21 -24.14 47.21
CA ASN A 148 -15.39 -24.21 48.39
C ASN A 148 -16.27 -24.17 49.64
N ILE A 149 -16.44 -25.31 50.30
CA ILE A 149 -17.25 -25.48 51.51
C ILE A 149 -16.40 -25.14 52.74
N LYS A 150 -16.93 -24.31 53.64
CA LYS A 150 -16.32 -24.00 54.93
C LYS A 150 -17.03 -24.77 56.05
N LEU A 151 -16.30 -25.70 56.66
CA LEU A 151 -16.69 -26.56 57.78
C LEU A 151 -15.94 -26.10 59.03
N GLY A 152 -16.46 -25.08 59.70
CA GLY A 152 -15.76 -24.38 60.77
C GLY A 152 -14.47 -23.70 60.29
N THR A 153 -13.32 -24.23 60.67
CA THR A 153 -11.99 -23.78 60.20
C THR A 153 -11.45 -24.56 59.00
N LYS A 154 -12.07 -25.68 58.64
CA LYS A 154 -11.66 -26.52 57.50
C LYS A 154 -12.33 -26.02 56.22
N VAL A 155 -11.59 -26.00 55.11
CA VAL A 155 -12.17 -25.81 53.77
C VAL A 155 -12.10 -27.12 52.99
N VAL A 156 -13.16 -27.45 52.26
CA VAL A 156 -13.28 -28.61 51.36
C VAL A 156 -13.67 -28.09 49.99
N SER A 157 -12.82 -28.32 48.99
CA SER A 157 -13.12 -27.95 47.59
C SER A 157 -13.80 -29.11 46.87
N VAL A 158 -14.92 -28.84 46.19
CA VAL A 158 -15.71 -29.79 45.42
C VAL A 158 -15.67 -29.39 43.95
N HIS A 159 -15.14 -30.25 43.09
CA HIS A 159 -15.16 -30.04 41.65
C HIS A 159 -16.60 -30.20 41.11
N LEU A 160 -17.03 -29.24 40.29
CA LEU A 160 -18.33 -29.20 39.63
C LEU A 160 -18.19 -29.48 38.13
N ASN A 161 -19.26 -29.90 37.47
CA ASN A 161 -19.32 -30.06 36.02
C ASN A 161 -20.71 -29.64 35.51
N ALA A 162 -20.95 -29.76 34.20
CA ALA A 162 -22.20 -29.38 33.54
C ALA A 162 -23.48 -30.01 34.11
N THR A 163 -23.40 -31.13 34.85
CA THR A 163 -24.56 -31.77 35.50
C THR A 163 -24.70 -31.41 36.99
N ASP A 164 -23.82 -30.58 37.54
CA ASP A 164 -23.89 -30.05 38.91
C ASP A 164 -24.39 -28.59 38.97
N ILE A 165 -24.58 -27.95 37.82
CA ILE A 165 -24.86 -26.51 37.70
C ILE A 165 -25.98 -26.21 36.70
N LEU A 166 -26.57 -25.02 36.85
CA LEU A 166 -27.46 -24.39 35.88
C LEU A 166 -26.88 -23.03 35.47
N VAL A 167 -26.66 -22.84 34.17
CA VAL A 167 -26.20 -21.57 33.58
C VAL A 167 -27.39 -20.84 32.96
N THR A 168 -27.51 -19.54 33.23
CA THR A 168 -28.51 -18.68 32.58
C THR A 168 -28.03 -18.29 31.18
N ASP A 169 -28.91 -18.36 30.18
CA ASP A 169 -28.61 -18.09 28.76
C ASP A 169 -27.41 -18.91 28.20
N ASP A 170 -27.32 -20.19 28.57
CA ASP A 170 -26.21 -21.10 28.25
C ASP A 170 -25.87 -21.17 26.74
N GLY A 171 -24.81 -20.46 26.34
CA GLY A 171 -24.39 -20.29 24.96
C GLY A 171 -22.86 -20.40 24.79
N VAL A 172 -22.44 -20.32 23.52
CA VAL A 172 -21.03 -20.44 23.10
C VAL A 172 -20.34 -19.10 22.83
N GLY A 173 -21.09 -17.98 22.87
CA GLY A 173 -20.58 -16.67 22.47
C GLY A 173 -19.75 -15.99 23.56
N VAL A 174 -18.99 -14.96 23.18
CA VAL A 174 -18.30 -14.11 24.17
C VAL A 174 -19.31 -13.39 25.06
N GLY A 175 -18.99 -13.36 26.35
CA GLY A 175 -19.83 -12.78 27.40
C GLY A 175 -19.48 -13.29 28.80
N GLN A 176 -20.25 -12.80 29.78
CA GLN A 176 -20.27 -13.30 31.15
C GLN A 176 -21.58 -14.04 31.39
N TYR A 177 -21.49 -15.24 31.95
CA TYR A 177 -22.60 -16.15 32.17
C TYR A 177 -22.67 -16.49 33.66
N GLN A 178 -23.81 -16.19 34.30
CA GLN A 178 -24.03 -16.54 35.70
C GLN A 178 -24.51 -17.98 35.82
N TYR A 179 -23.84 -18.74 36.69
CA TYR A 179 -24.23 -20.10 37.04
C TYR A 179 -24.59 -20.24 38.51
N LYS A 180 -25.46 -21.21 38.80
CA LYS A 180 -25.87 -21.64 40.14
C LYS A 180 -25.72 -23.15 40.26
N LEU A 181 -25.74 -23.67 41.49
CA LEU A 181 -25.84 -25.11 41.70
C LEU A 181 -27.24 -25.61 41.31
N ASP A 182 -27.30 -26.79 40.69
CA ASP A 182 -28.55 -27.52 40.50
C ASP A 182 -28.83 -28.47 41.68
N ALA A 183 -29.82 -29.36 41.55
CA ALA A 183 -30.13 -30.35 42.58
C ALA A 183 -28.98 -31.34 42.83
N ASN A 184 -28.23 -31.71 41.79
CA ASN A 184 -27.09 -32.63 41.91
C ASN A 184 -25.91 -31.94 42.58
N GLY A 185 -25.59 -30.70 42.19
CA GLY A 185 -24.56 -29.88 42.84
C GLY A 185 -24.84 -29.67 44.32
N ILE A 186 -26.08 -29.33 44.68
CA ILE A 186 -26.51 -29.21 46.09
C ILE A 186 -26.35 -30.54 46.84
N ALA A 187 -26.72 -31.67 46.24
CA ALA A 187 -26.56 -32.99 46.85
C ALA A 187 -25.06 -33.34 47.05
N LYS A 188 -24.21 -33.01 46.08
CA LYS A 188 -22.76 -33.20 46.10
C LYS A 188 -22.08 -32.39 47.21
N LEU A 189 -22.50 -31.13 47.41
CA LEU A 189 -22.04 -30.31 48.54
C LEU A 189 -22.45 -30.91 49.88
N ARG A 190 -23.70 -31.38 50.03
CA ARG A 190 -24.17 -32.06 51.26
C ARG A 190 -23.40 -33.35 51.55
N GLN A 191 -23.10 -34.14 50.51
CA GLN A 191 -22.27 -35.33 50.65
C GLN A 191 -20.84 -35.00 51.11
N ALA A 192 -20.26 -33.89 50.60
CA ALA A 192 -18.92 -33.44 50.98
C ALA A 192 -18.85 -32.78 52.37
N SER A 193 -19.96 -32.23 52.88
CA SER A 193 -20.04 -31.68 54.26
C SER A 193 -20.22 -32.76 55.32
N GLY A 194 -20.96 -33.83 55.00
CA GLY A 194 -21.33 -34.90 55.94
C GLY A 194 -22.37 -34.47 56.97
N ASP A 195 -22.89 -35.44 57.73
CA ASP A 195 -24.08 -35.29 58.59
C ASP A 195 -23.90 -34.33 59.78
N ASN A 196 -22.65 -34.05 60.18
CA ASN A 196 -22.33 -33.11 61.24
C ASN A 196 -22.56 -31.63 60.85
N TYR A 197 -22.81 -31.37 59.56
CA TYR A 197 -22.99 -30.02 59.02
C TYR A 197 -24.24 -29.91 58.16
N GLN A 198 -24.86 -28.74 58.18
CA GLN A 198 -26.05 -28.41 57.39
C GLN A 198 -25.89 -27.06 56.70
N PHE A 199 -26.48 -26.93 55.52
CA PHE A 199 -26.54 -25.66 54.79
C PHE A 199 -27.93 -25.04 54.90
N ASP A 200 -28.00 -23.72 55.07
CA ASP A 200 -29.23 -22.97 54.86
C ASP A 200 -29.65 -23.05 53.38
N ALA A 201 -30.91 -23.41 53.14
CA ALA A 201 -31.42 -23.65 51.79
C ALA A 201 -31.56 -22.36 50.95
N LYS A 202 -31.80 -21.21 51.59
CA LYS A 202 -31.87 -19.90 50.91
C LYS A 202 -30.47 -19.41 50.54
N VAL A 203 -29.49 -19.61 51.43
CA VAL A 203 -28.08 -19.30 51.14
C VAL A 203 -27.60 -20.11 49.93
N LEU A 204 -27.79 -21.43 49.93
CA LEU A 204 -27.42 -22.28 48.78
C LEU A 204 -28.10 -21.85 47.47
N ALA A 205 -29.41 -21.57 47.48
CA ALA A 205 -30.13 -21.11 46.30
C ALA A 205 -29.73 -19.70 45.82
N GLY A 206 -29.10 -18.92 46.71
CA GLY A 206 -28.54 -17.60 46.43
C GLY A 206 -27.14 -17.62 45.83
N LEU A 207 -26.40 -18.74 45.92
CA LEU A 207 -25.03 -18.82 45.40
C LEU A 207 -24.99 -18.66 43.87
N THR A 208 -24.08 -17.82 43.41
CA THR A 208 -23.76 -17.59 42.00
C THR A 208 -22.26 -17.54 41.79
N GLY A 209 -21.78 -18.15 40.71
CA GLY A 209 -20.43 -17.91 40.16
C GLY A 209 -20.52 -17.43 38.71
N THR A 210 -19.41 -16.92 38.20
CA THR A 210 -19.31 -16.31 36.86
C THR A 210 -18.45 -17.15 35.93
N ILE A 211 -18.96 -17.48 34.73
CA ILE A 211 -18.18 -18.04 33.63
C ILE A 211 -17.95 -16.93 32.60
N THR A 212 -16.70 -16.59 32.31
CA THR A 212 -16.35 -15.58 31.30
C THR A 212 -15.79 -16.24 30.04
N ILE A 213 -16.53 -16.18 28.93
CA ILE A 213 -16.01 -16.54 27.60
C ILE A 213 -15.34 -15.30 27.01
N LYS A 214 -14.01 -15.33 26.90
CA LYS A 214 -13.17 -14.23 26.39
C LYS A 214 -13.10 -14.26 24.87
N PRO A 215 -13.00 -13.10 24.19
CA PRO A 215 -12.74 -13.07 22.75
C PRO A 215 -11.40 -13.73 22.40
N VAL A 216 -11.28 -14.12 21.13
CA VAL A 216 -10.03 -14.61 20.56
C VAL A 216 -9.52 -13.62 19.51
N THR A 217 -8.22 -13.35 19.53
CA THR A 217 -7.60 -12.37 18.65
C THR A 217 -7.59 -12.86 17.20
N GLY A 218 -8.13 -12.05 16.29
CA GLY A 218 -8.03 -12.24 14.84
C GLY A 218 -6.89 -11.45 14.23
N ALA A 219 -6.43 -11.85 13.05
CA ALA A 219 -5.39 -11.15 12.30
C ALA A 219 -5.95 -10.46 11.05
N VAL A 220 -5.30 -9.40 10.58
CA VAL A 220 -5.70 -8.65 9.38
C VAL A 220 -4.51 -8.41 8.45
N THR A 221 -4.76 -8.47 7.15
CA THR A 221 -3.87 -7.91 6.13
C THR A 221 -4.60 -6.88 5.28
N VAL A 222 -3.86 -5.98 4.63
CA VAL A 222 -4.36 -5.03 3.62
C VAL A 222 -3.67 -5.31 2.28
N ASN A 223 -4.33 -5.02 1.16
CA ASN A 223 -3.78 -5.32 -0.17
C ASN A 223 -2.95 -4.17 -0.75
N ASP A 224 -2.11 -4.52 -1.71
CA ASP A 224 -1.59 -3.58 -2.69
C ASP A 224 -2.59 -3.40 -3.85
N THR A 225 -2.62 -2.20 -4.44
CA THR A 225 -3.42 -1.90 -5.64
C THR A 225 -2.65 -1.01 -6.61
N SER A 226 -3.10 -0.91 -7.86
CA SER A 226 -2.51 -0.04 -8.86
C SER A 226 -3.52 0.46 -9.88
N PHE A 227 -3.23 1.61 -10.48
CA PHE A 227 -3.96 2.17 -11.62
C PHE A 227 -3.03 2.98 -12.50
N VAL A 228 -3.42 3.22 -13.76
CA VAL A 228 -2.63 4.03 -14.71
C VAL A 228 -2.93 5.50 -14.48
N TYR A 229 -1.90 6.35 -14.56
CA TYR A 229 -2.03 7.80 -14.45
C TYR A 229 -3.10 8.36 -15.40
N ASP A 230 -4.08 9.06 -14.85
CA ASP A 230 -5.21 9.67 -15.56
C ASP A 230 -5.24 11.21 -15.46
N GLY A 231 -4.26 11.81 -14.77
CA GLY A 231 -4.15 13.24 -14.54
C GLY A 231 -4.87 13.77 -13.30
N HIS A 232 -5.86 13.05 -12.76
CA HIS A 232 -6.80 13.61 -11.76
C HIS A 232 -7.02 12.75 -10.51
N THR A 233 -6.87 11.42 -10.59
CA THR A 233 -7.16 10.52 -9.47
C THR A 233 -5.98 10.50 -8.51
N LYS A 234 -6.25 10.90 -7.26
CA LYS A 234 -5.27 10.78 -6.18
C LYS A 234 -5.11 9.33 -5.75
N ALA A 235 -3.94 8.96 -5.24
CA ALA A 235 -3.69 7.64 -4.69
C ALA A 235 -4.75 7.23 -3.63
N SER A 236 -5.17 8.13 -2.75
CA SER A 236 -6.24 7.89 -1.76
C SER A 236 -7.61 7.52 -2.35
N ALA A 237 -7.86 7.82 -3.62
CA ALA A 237 -9.09 7.49 -4.33
C ALA A 237 -8.99 6.20 -5.17
N ALA A 238 -7.91 5.42 -5.03
CA ALA A 238 -7.71 4.16 -5.75
C ALA A 238 -8.85 3.16 -5.50
N ALA A 239 -9.30 2.49 -6.56
CA ALA A 239 -10.26 1.41 -6.47
C ALA A 239 -9.62 0.10 -5.98
N GLY A 240 -10.45 -0.82 -5.47
CA GLY A 240 -10.02 -2.16 -5.06
C GLY A 240 -9.16 -2.21 -3.79
N LEU A 241 -9.19 -1.17 -2.96
CA LEU A 241 -8.60 -1.19 -1.62
C LEU A 241 -9.45 -2.06 -0.69
N GLN A 242 -8.84 -3.04 -0.03
CA GLN A 242 -9.54 -4.03 0.79
C GLN A 242 -8.68 -4.58 1.92
N ALA A 243 -9.31 -4.73 3.08
CA ALA A 243 -8.77 -5.45 4.22
C ALA A 243 -9.25 -6.91 4.21
N SER A 244 -8.44 -7.77 4.82
CA SER A 244 -8.51 -9.22 4.72
C SER A 244 -8.41 -9.81 6.12
N LEU A 245 -9.51 -10.33 6.65
CA LEU A 245 -9.61 -10.76 8.05
C LEU A 245 -9.48 -12.28 8.16
N TYR A 246 -8.63 -12.71 9.09
CA TYR A 246 -8.30 -14.08 9.41
C TYR A 246 -8.74 -14.32 10.86
N LEU A 247 -9.96 -14.84 11.00
CA LEU A 247 -10.53 -15.17 12.30
C LEU A 247 -10.23 -16.63 12.61
N PRO A 248 -9.63 -16.94 13.78
CA PRO A 248 -9.56 -18.31 14.28
C PRO A 248 -10.95 -18.97 14.28
N GLN A 249 -11.01 -20.29 14.09
CA GLN A 249 -12.25 -21.08 14.01
C GLN A 249 -13.27 -20.71 12.91
N ALA A 250 -13.04 -19.67 12.08
CA ALA A 250 -13.86 -19.38 10.91
C ALA A 250 -13.33 -20.10 9.66
N GLU A 251 -14.20 -20.80 8.92
CA GLU A 251 -13.82 -21.51 7.69
C GLU A 251 -13.49 -20.57 6.52
N ALA A 252 -14.07 -19.36 6.51
CA ALA A 252 -13.98 -18.42 5.40
C ALA A 252 -13.27 -17.12 5.81
N LYS A 253 -12.33 -16.69 4.97
CA LYS A 253 -11.68 -15.38 5.05
C LYS A 253 -12.66 -14.27 4.66
N THR A 254 -12.93 -13.34 5.57
CA THR A 254 -13.80 -12.18 5.30
C THR A 254 -12.98 -11.06 4.65
N THR A 255 -13.51 -10.48 3.56
CA THR A 255 -12.89 -9.32 2.89
C THR A 255 -13.77 -8.09 3.08
N ILE A 256 -13.17 -6.98 3.51
CA ILE A 256 -13.85 -5.71 3.77
C ILE A 256 -13.30 -4.65 2.82
N GLN A 257 -14.15 -4.10 1.97
CA GLN A 257 -13.78 -3.02 1.06
C GLN A 257 -13.47 -1.74 1.85
N LEU A 258 -12.34 -1.12 1.55
CA LEU A 258 -11.87 0.14 2.14
C LEU A 258 -12.20 1.30 1.20
N THR A 259 -12.46 2.45 1.79
CA THR A 259 -12.69 3.73 1.10
C THR A 259 -11.59 4.71 1.48
N ARG A 260 -11.51 5.86 0.80
CA ARG A 260 -10.53 6.91 1.13
C ARG A 260 -10.60 7.38 2.59
N GLU A 261 -11.77 7.30 3.24
CA GLU A 261 -11.96 7.71 4.64
C GLU A 261 -11.44 6.64 5.62
N ASP A 262 -11.30 5.39 5.17
CA ASP A 262 -10.80 4.25 5.96
C ASP A 262 -9.27 4.16 5.99
N ILE A 263 -8.57 5.00 5.20
CA ILE A 263 -7.12 4.96 5.04
C ILE A 263 -6.48 6.35 5.19
N LEU A 264 -5.17 6.36 5.40
CA LEU A 264 -4.31 7.55 5.36
C LEU A 264 -3.16 7.26 4.39
N VAL A 265 -3.06 8.05 3.31
CA VAL A 265 -1.99 7.95 2.32
C VAL A 265 -0.90 8.98 2.60
N THR A 266 0.35 8.55 2.73
CA THR A 266 1.49 9.46 2.88
C THR A 266 1.79 10.12 1.54
N ASN A 267 1.94 11.46 1.54
CA ASN A 267 2.17 12.28 0.35
C ASN A 267 1.10 12.12 -0.74
N ASP A 268 -0.18 12.00 -0.36
CA ASP A 268 -1.30 11.76 -1.28
C ASP A 268 -1.34 12.75 -2.47
N GLY A 269 -1.29 12.21 -3.69
CA GLY A 269 -1.18 12.97 -4.93
C GLY A 269 -1.57 12.15 -6.15
N THR A 270 -1.52 12.80 -7.32
CA THR A 270 -1.91 12.20 -8.61
C THR A 270 -0.72 11.72 -9.45
N ALA A 271 0.51 12.10 -9.10
CA ALA A 271 1.71 11.79 -9.91
C ALA A 271 1.99 10.27 -9.97
N ALA A 272 2.63 9.81 -11.04
CA ALA A 272 3.06 8.42 -11.12
C ALA A 272 4.12 8.12 -10.04
N GLY A 273 4.04 6.93 -9.45
CA GLY A 273 4.85 6.50 -8.32
C GLY A 273 4.13 5.56 -7.37
N THR A 274 4.83 5.11 -6.33
CA THR A 274 4.29 4.21 -5.30
C THR A 274 4.05 4.98 -4.00
N TYR A 275 2.80 4.99 -3.56
CA TYR A 275 2.32 5.63 -2.35
C TYR A 275 2.11 4.58 -1.26
N ARG A 276 2.54 4.86 -0.03
CA ARG A 276 2.27 4.01 1.14
C ARG A 276 1.03 4.51 1.85
N TYR A 277 0.13 3.59 2.19
CA TYR A 277 -1.04 3.88 2.98
C TYR A 277 -1.10 3.00 4.24
N ARG A 278 -1.80 3.49 5.26
CA ARG A 278 -2.17 2.76 6.48
C ARG A 278 -3.65 2.93 6.75
N LEU A 279 -4.21 2.17 7.69
CA LEU A 279 -5.59 2.39 8.14
C LEU A 279 -5.74 3.74 8.86
N SER A 280 -6.88 4.39 8.67
CA SER A 280 -7.34 5.51 9.51
C SER A 280 -8.04 4.99 10.76
N GLN A 281 -8.35 5.86 11.73
CA GLN A 281 -9.17 5.45 12.88
C GLN A 281 -10.57 4.97 12.44
N THR A 282 -11.13 5.55 11.38
CA THR A 282 -12.39 5.09 10.76
C THR A 282 -12.24 3.68 10.21
N GLY A 283 -11.14 3.38 9.52
CA GLY A 283 -10.84 2.05 9.00
C GLY A 283 -10.66 1.02 10.11
N ILE A 284 -9.91 1.35 11.15
CA ILE A 284 -9.73 0.49 12.35
C ILE A 284 -11.10 0.19 12.98
N ALA A 285 -11.92 1.21 13.24
CA ALA A 285 -13.25 1.04 13.83
C ALA A 285 -14.21 0.23 12.93
N LYS A 286 -14.11 0.38 11.60
CA LYS A 286 -14.86 -0.41 10.62
C LYS A 286 -14.49 -1.89 10.66
N LEU A 287 -13.21 -2.22 10.84
CA LEU A 287 -12.74 -3.61 10.99
C LEU A 287 -13.13 -4.21 12.34
N GLN A 288 -12.95 -3.46 13.44
CA GLN A 288 -13.41 -3.85 14.78
C GLN A 288 -14.92 -4.13 14.80
N LYS A 289 -15.73 -3.32 14.09
CA LYS A 289 -17.17 -3.58 13.92
C LYS A 289 -17.46 -4.81 13.07
N ALA A 290 -16.63 -5.11 12.07
CA ALA A 290 -16.83 -6.23 11.15
C ALA A 290 -16.55 -7.61 11.77
N VAL A 291 -15.64 -7.72 12.74
CA VAL A 291 -15.35 -9.00 13.42
C VAL A 291 -16.43 -9.42 14.42
N GLY A 292 -17.19 -8.47 14.95
CA GLY A 292 -18.23 -8.73 15.94
C GLY A 292 -17.67 -9.15 17.31
N LYS A 293 -18.57 -9.43 18.27
CA LYS A 293 -18.22 -9.55 19.69
C LYS A 293 -17.37 -10.78 20.08
N ASN A 294 -17.32 -11.82 19.24
CA ASN A 294 -16.64 -13.07 19.59
C ASN A 294 -15.11 -13.00 19.36
N TYR A 295 -14.67 -11.96 18.66
CA TYR A 295 -13.30 -11.75 18.25
C TYR A 295 -12.84 -10.35 18.64
N GLU A 296 -11.54 -10.19 18.80
CA GLU A 296 -10.90 -8.89 18.95
C GLU A 296 -9.81 -8.74 17.90
N LEU A 297 -9.44 -7.49 17.60
CA LEU A 297 -8.31 -7.18 16.73
C LEU A 297 -7.36 -6.29 17.53
N ASP A 298 -6.08 -6.63 17.52
CA ASP A 298 -5.05 -5.83 18.17
C ASP A 298 -4.96 -4.44 17.49
N GLN A 299 -5.12 -3.39 18.28
CA GLN A 299 -5.19 -2.02 17.76
C GLN A 299 -3.82 -1.50 17.32
N ASP A 300 -2.73 -1.94 17.96
CA ASP A 300 -1.37 -1.53 17.64
C ASP A 300 -0.88 -2.25 16.37
N GLU A 301 -1.21 -3.53 16.19
CA GLU A 301 -1.00 -4.24 14.92
C GLU A 301 -1.76 -3.56 13.78
N LEU A 302 -3.06 -3.26 13.95
CA LEU A 302 -3.87 -2.57 12.94
C LEU A 302 -3.31 -1.18 12.59
N ALA A 303 -2.82 -0.42 13.57
CA ALA A 303 -2.19 0.89 13.34
C ALA A 303 -0.83 0.78 12.61
N GLY A 304 -0.15 -0.35 12.77
CA GLY A 304 1.10 -0.68 12.07
C GLY A 304 0.93 -1.24 10.66
N LEU A 305 -0.27 -1.71 10.28
CA LEU A 305 -0.52 -2.26 8.94
C LEU A 305 -0.35 -1.19 7.84
N THR A 306 0.41 -1.56 6.80
CA THR A 306 0.59 -0.73 5.61
C THR A 306 0.42 -1.50 4.33
N GLY A 307 -0.26 -0.92 3.35
CA GLY A 307 -0.27 -1.36 1.96
C GLY A 307 0.31 -0.30 1.03
N THR A 308 0.35 -0.60 -0.27
CA THR A 308 0.82 0.31 -1.31
C THR A 308 -0.21 0.54 -2.42
N ILE A 309 -0.18 1.74 -2.97
CA ILE A 309 -0.94 2.14 -4.16
C ILE A 309 0.09 2.59 -5.19
N THR A 310 0.15 1.92 -6.34
CA THR A 310 1.07 2.31 -7.43
C THR A 310 0.31 2.96 -8.57
N ILE A 311 0.58 4.24 -8.81
CA ILE A 311 0.13 4.96 -9.99
C ILE A 311 1.19 4.73 -11.08
N THR A 312 0.88 3.95 -12.11
CA THR A 312 1.82 3.66 -13.20
C THR A 312 1.81 4.78 -14.25
N PRO A 313 2.96 5.14 -14.86
CA PRO A 313 3.00 6.15 -15.91
C PRO A 313 2.10 5.78 -17.10
N LEU A 314 1.42 6.77 -17.66
CA LEU A 314 0.60 6.57 -18.86
C LEU A 314 1.47 6.42 -20.09
N THR A 315 1.30 5.32 -20.83
CA THR A 315 1.97 5.14 -22.13
C THR A 315 1.35 6.10 -23.16
N VAL A 316 2.20 6.92 -23.80
CA VAL A 316 1.80 7.90 -24.82
C VAL A 316 2.57 7.68 -26.13
N ASN A 317 1.97 8.10 -27.23
CA ASN A 317 2.58 7.98 -28.56
C ASN A 317 3.44 9.21 -28.88
N ALA A 318 4.58 8.98 -29.54
CA ALA A 318 5.45 10.02 -30.05
C ALA A 318 5.82 9.76 -31.52
N THR A 319 6.15 10.82 -32.25
CA THR A 319 6.64 10.76 -33.64
C THR A 319 7.75 11.79 -33.84
N VAL A 320 8.59 11.61 -34.86
CA VAL A 320 9.59 12.60 -35.29
C VAL A 320 9.24 13.13 -36.67
N ASN A 321 9.63 14.36 -36.99
CA ASN A 321 9.38 14.96 -38.31
C ASN A 321 10.51 14.70 -39.31
N HIS A 322 10.26 15.03 -40.57
CA HIS A 322 11.29 15.10 -41.60
C HIS A 322 11.86 16.52 -41.69
N GLY A 323 13.15 16.64 -42.04
CA GLY A 323 13.85 17.89 -42.28
C GLY A 323 14.22 18.07 -43.75
N GLN A 324 14.38 19.31 -44.19
CA GLN A 324 14.85 19.62 -45.54
C GLN A 324 15.61 20.95 -45.56
N PHE A 325 16.72 21.02 -46.29
CA PHE A 325 17.39 22.28 -46.63
C PHE A 325 18.05 22.20 -48.01
N GLN A 326 18.43 23.35 -48.58
CA GLN A 326 19.13 23.40 -49.86
C GLN A 326 20.65 23.32 -49.65
N TYR A 327 21.33 22.59 -50.53
CA TYR A 327 22.78 22.48 -50.56
C TYR A 327 23.46 23.86 -50.51
N ASN A 328 24.41 24.03 -49.60
CA ASN A 328 25.16 25.29 -49.43
C ASN A 328 26.68 25.06 -49.33
N GLY A 329 27.15 23.85 -49.63
CA GLY A 329 28.55 23.45 -49.57
C GLY A 329 29.16 23.26 -48.18
N VAL A 330 28.45 23.59 -47.09
CA VAL A 330 29.03 23.60 -45.72
C VAL A 330 28.21 22.88 -44.66
N THR A 331 26.88 22.89 -44.74
CA THR A 331 26.01 22.32 -43.70
C THR A 331 25.83 20.82 -43.91
N ARG A 332 26.18 20.04 -42.89
CA ARG A 332 25.96 18.58 -42.85
C ARG A 332 24.50 18.26 -42.56
N ALA A 333 24.02 17.08 -42.99
CA ALA A 333 22.68 16.60 -42.65
C ALA A 333 22.42 16.61 -41.13
N SER A 334 23.39 16.19 -40.33
CA SER A 334 23.38 16.25 -38.85
C SER A 334 23.19 17.65 -38.24
N GLN A 335 23.36 18.71 -39.02
CA GLN A 335 23.19 20.11 -38.62
C GLN A 335 21.85 20.70 -39.08
N ALA A 336 20.93 19.89 -39.61
CA ALA A 336 19.61 20.35 -40.06
C ALA A 336 18.80 20.98 -38.92
N GLY A 337 18.28 22.18 -39.17
CA GLY A 337 17.38 22.88 -38.26
C GLY A 337 15.93 22.39 -38.32
N GLY A 338 15.14 22.70 -37.29
CA GLY A 338 13.69 22.48 -37.30
C GLY A 338 13.22 21.05 -37.02
N LEU A 339 14.14 20.13 -36.72
CA LEU A 339 13.81 18.78 -36.26
C LEU A 339 13.20 18.80 -34.84
N ALA A 340 12.23 17.93 -34.59
CA ALA A 340 11.49 17.85 -33.35
C ALA A 340 10.81 16.49 -33.15
N ILE A 341 10.61 16.13 -31.88
CA ILE A 341 9.68 15.07 -31.47
C ILE A 341 8.32 15.72 -31.23
N THR A 342 7.23 15.08 -31.66
CA THR A 342 5.86 15.44 -31.32
C THR A 342 5.24 14.32 -30.50
N VAL A 343 4.87 14.61 -29.26
CA VAL A 343 4.25 13.65 -28.33
C VAL A 343 2.76 13.98 -28.22
N GLN A 344 1.90 12.97 -28.33
CA GLN A 344 0.47 13.12 -28.11
C GLN A 344 0.12 12.77 -26.67
N LEU A 345 0.04 13.78 -25.80
CA LEU A 345 -0.51 13.63 -24.45
C LEU A 345 -2.05 13.73 -24.52
N PRO A 346 -2.79 13.24 -23.48
CA PRO A 346 -4.26 13.25 -23.50
C PRO A 346 -4.88 14.64 -23.68
N GLU A 347 -4.30 15.67 -23.05
CA GLU A 347 -4.84 17.03 -23.03
C GLU A 347 -4.21 17.98 -24.06
N LYS A 348 -3.05 17.60 -24.64
CA LYS A 348 -2.27 18.46 -25.55
C LYS A 348 -1.25 17.68 -26.38
N SER A 349 -0.94 18.17 -27.57
CA SER A 349 0.26 17.73 -28.30
C SER A 349 1.46 18.57 -27.82
N GLN A 350 2.59 17.93 -27.50
CA GLN A 350 3.80 18.61 -27.05
C GLN A 350 4.93 18.43 -28.07
N LYS A 351 5.51 19.54 -28.53
CA LYS A 351 6.62 19.56 -29.49
C LYS A 351 7.95 19.84 -28.77
N ILE A 352 8.94 18.99 -28.99
CA ILE A 352 10.27 19.02 -28.35
C ILE A 352 11.30 19.21 -29.45
N ALA A 353 11.94 20.38 -29.51
CA ALA A 353 12.96 20.66 -30.52
C ALA A 353 14.21 19.79 -30.32
N LEU A 354 14.73 19.23 -31.42
CA LEU A 354 15.95 18.43 -31.46
C LEU A 354 17.15 19.29 -31.88
N THR A 355 18.32 18.89 -31.40
CA THR A 355 19.64 19.42 -31.77
C THR A 355 20.49 18.30 -32.35
N ASN A 356 21.65 18.64 -32.92
CA ASN A 356 22.61 17.67 -33.46
C ASN A 356 23.16 16.66 -32.42
N THR A 357 23.04 16.92 -31.11
CA THR A 357 23.40 15.95 -30.06
C THR A 357 22.27 14.95 -29.75
N ASP A 358 21.03 15.30 -30.10
CA ASP A 358 19.84 14.49 -29.81
C ASP A 358 19.59 13.42 -30.91
N ILE A 359 20.30 13.52 -32.04
CA ILE A 359 20.14 12.65 -33.21
C ILE A 359 21.48 12.05 -33.67
N ALA A 360 21.41 10.88 -34.28
CA ALA A 360 22.50 10.27 -35.04
C ALA A 360 22.05 10.13 -36.49
N VAL A 361 22.86 10.61 -37.44
CA VAL A 361 22.54 10.58 -38.88
C VAL A 361 23.39 9.54 -39.58
N GLU A 362 22.74 8.64 -40.31
CA GLU A 362 23.40 7.62 -41.12
C GLU A 362 24.06 8.27 -42.34
N ASN A 363 25.33 7.91 -42.62
CA ASN A 363 26.10 8.42 -43.75
C ASN A 363 26.20 9.96 -43.82
N ASP A 364 26.27 10.63 -42.65
CA ASP A 364 26.25 12.09 -42.53
C ASP A 364 27.24 12.81 -43.47
N SER A 365 26.71 13.72 -44.28
CA SER A 365 27.44 14.42 -45.34
C SER A 365 26.85 15.80 -45.61
N VAL A 366 27.58 16.60 -46.39
CA VAL A 366 27.14 17.91 -46.92
C VAL A 366 26.47 17.80 -48.30
N ASN A 367 26.57 16.65 -48.95
CA ASN A 367 26.12 16.45 -50.34
C ASN A 367 24.59 16.40 -50.47
N VAL A 368 24.09 16.52 -51.70
CA VAL A 368 22.68 16.25 -52.02
C VAL A 368 22.35 14.79 -51.74
N GLY A 369 21.19 14.55 -51.13
CA GLY A 369 20.71 13.22 -50.79
C GLY A 369 19.61 13.24 -49.74
N THR A 370 19.15 12.05 -49.37
CA THR A 370 18.22 11.83 -48.25
C THR A 370 18.94 10.97 -47.22
N TYR A 371 19.01 11.46 -45.98
CA TYR A 371 19.74 10.86 -44.88
C TYR A 371 18.76 10.41 -43.80
N THR A 372 18.84 9.16 -43.36
CA THR A 372 18.07 8.67 -42.21
C THR A 372 18.72 9.17 -40.92
N TYR A 373 17.91 9.57 -39.95
CA TYR A 373 18.37 9.86 -38.60
C TYR A 373 17.56 9.12 -37.56
N HIS A 374 18.20 8.78 -36.44
CA HIS A 374 17.59 8.15 -35.27
C HIS A 374 17.82 9.02 -34.02
N LEU A 375 17.00 8.88 -32.98
CA LEU A 375 17.29 9.53 -31.70
C LEU A 375 18.49 8.88 -30.98
N THR A 376 19.35 9.69 -30.38
CA THR A 376 20.42 9.21 -29.48
C THR A 376 19.86 8.93 -28.08
N ALA A 377 20.68 8.33 -27.21
CA ALA A 377 20.39 8.27 -25.78
C ALA A 377 20.12 9.67 -25.18
N SER A 378 20.80 10.72 -25.67
CA SER A 378 20.53 12.11 -25.27
C SER A 378 19.15 12.59 -25.75
N GLY A 379 18.76 12.27 -26.98
CA GLY A 379 17.43 12.57 -27.51
C GLY A 379 16.30 11.87 -26.76
N LEU A 380 16.49 10.59 -26.40
CA LEU A 380 15.56 9.83 -25.56
C LEU A 380 15.49 10.36 -24.11
N ALA A 381 16.63 10.73 -23.52
CA ALA A 381 16.65 11.37 -22.21
C ALA A 381 15.94 12.74 -22.21
N LYS A 382 16.14 13.54 -23.27
CA LYS A 382 15.45 14.81 -23.48
C LYS A 382 13.94 14.63 -23.65
N LEU A 383 13.51 13.59 -24.36
CA LEU A 383 12.10 13.19 -24.45
C LEU A 383 11.51 12.87 -23.07
N ALA A 384 12.17 11.99 -22.31
CA ALA A 384 11.73 11.58 -20.97
C ALA A 384 11.64 12.77 -20.00
N VAL A 385 12.63 13.67 -19.98
CA VAL A 385 12.59 14.90 -19.17
C VAL A 385 11.46 15.83 -19.59
N ALA A 386 11.20 15.97 -20.89
CA ALA A 386 10.19 16.89 -21.39
C ALA A 386 8.75 16.44 -21.12
N ILE A 387 8.47 15.12 -21.13
CA ILE A 387 7.14 14.59 -20.78
C ILE A 387 6.97 14.41 -19.27
N GLY A 388 8.06 14.20 -18.53
CA GLY A 388 8.04 14.03 -17.07
C GLY A 388 7.62 12.62 -16.62
N PRO A 389 7.70 12.32 -15.31
CA PRO A 389 7.58 10.96 -14.78
C PRO A 389 6.18 10.35 -14.88
N ASN A 390 5.15 11.16 -15.15
CA ASN A 390 3.76 10.70 -15.24
C ASN A 390 3.44 10.01 -16.57
N TYR A 391 4.31 10.14 -17.57
CA TYR A 391 4.14 9.56 -18.89
C TYR A 391 5.37 8.73 -19.27
N GLN A 392 5.15 7.73 -20.12
CA GLN A 392 6.21 6.91 -20.69
C GLN A 392 5.99 6.71 -22.18
N VAL A 393 7.07 6.48 -22.93
CA VAL A 393 7.00 6.08 -24.33
C VAL A 393 7.76 4.76 -24.45
N THR A 394 7.08 3.73 -24.96
CA THR A 394 7.63 2.38 -25.06
C THR A 394 8.43 2.15 -26.34
N ASP A 395 8.12 2.91 -27.40
CA ASP A 395 8.98 2.95 -28.59
C ASP A 395 10.24 3.75 -28.29
N GLN A 396 11.38 3.22 -28.74
CA GLN A 396 12.70 3.84 -28.63
C GLN A 396 13.43 3.86 -29.99
N THR A 397 12.79 3.40 -31.07
CA THR A 397 13.35 3.22 -32.42
C THR A 397 12.94 4.33 -33.39
N PHE A 398 12.73 5.54 -32.86
CA PHE A 398 12.35 6.73 -33.62
C PHE A 398 13.34 7.02 -34.75
N SER A 399 12.82 7.00 -35.98
CA SER A 399 13.57 7.34 -37.19
C SER A 399 12.84 8.40 -38.01
N GLY A 400 13.60 9.30 -38.62
CA GLY A 400 13.14 10.33 -39.54
C GLY A 400 14.12 10.51 -40.69
N THR A 401 13.84 11.42 -41.62
CA THR A 401 14.76 11.70 -42.73
C THR A 401 15.06 13.19 -42.89
N ILE A 402 16.24 13.48 -43.43
CA ILE A 402 16.74 14.82 -43.73
C ILE A 402 17.11 14.85 -45.21
N THR A 403 16.47 15.70 -46.01
CA THR A 403 16.74 15.82 -47.45
C THR A 403 17.54 17.09 -47.74
N ILE A 404 18.73 16.93 -48.33
CA ILE A 404 19.53 18.03 -48.88
C ILE A 404 19.19 18.16 -50.37
N THR A 405 18.49 19.23 -50.75
CA THR A 405 18.06 19.45 -52.14
C THR A 405 19.13 20.22 -52.94
N PRO A 406 19.26 19.99 -54.26
CA PRO A 406 20.23 20.70 -55.08
C PRO A 406 20.08 22.23 -55.05
N ALA A 407 21.21 22.92 -55.07
CA ALA A 407 21.24 24.37 -55.29
C ALA A 407 21.30 24.68 -56.79
N PRO A 408 20.53 25.68 -57.30
CA PRO A 408 20.64 26.09 -58.69
C PRO A 408 22.03 26.67 -58.97
N ILE A 409 22.64 26.28 -60.09
CA ILE A 409 23.88 26.88 -60.60
C ILE A 409 23.70 27.24 -62.07
N SER A 410 24.15 28.43 -62.47
CA SER A 410 24.20 28.84 -63.88
C SER A 410 25.48 28.34 -64.56
N ALA A 411 25.48 28.28 -65.89
CA ALA A 411 26.70 28.14 -66.68
C ALA A 411 26.65 29.01 -67.92
N THR A 412 27.81 29.52 -68.33
CA THR A 412 28.00 30.34 -69.53
C THR A 412 28.96 29.64 -70.48
N LEU A 413 28.46 29.27 -71.65
CA LEU A 413 29.29 28.82 -72.78
C LEU A 413 29.77 30.06 -73.53
N SER A 414 31.07 30.13 -73.79
CA SER A 414 31.73 31.24 -74.48
C SER A 414 32.84 30.73 -75.38
N GLY A 415 33.29 31.54 -76.34
CA GLY A 415 34.38 31.17 -77.24
C GLY A 415 34.12 31.55 -78.69
N ARG A 416 35.18 31.48 -79.50
CA ARG A 416 35.09 31.67 -80.96
C ARG A 416 36.14 30.85 -81.69
N GLN A 417 35.68 29.98 -82.57
CA GLN A 417 36.54 29.29 -83.54
C GLN A 417 36.40 29.95 -84.92
N LYS A 418 37.51 30.13 -85.64
CA LYS A 418 37.52 30.65 -87.02
C LYS A 418 38.06 29.60 -87.99
N LYS A 419 37.46 29.52 -89.16
CA LYS A 419 37.89 28.69 -90.30
C LYS A 419 37.88 29.54 -91.57
N THR A 420 38.89 29.41 -92.43
CA THR A 420 38.84 29.98 -93.78
C THR A 420 38.04 29.07 -94.70
N TYR A 421 37.17 29.62 -95.55
CA TYR A 421 36.35 28.85 -96.49
C TYR A 421 37.20 27.99 -97.44
N ASP A 422 36.97 26.68 -97.39
CA ASP A 422 37.69 25.64 -98.13
C ASP A 422 36.75 24.65 -98.87
N GLY A 423 35.44 24.92 -98.85
CA GLY A 423 34.40 24.05 -99.40
C GLY A 423 34.09 22.78 -98.57
N GLN A 424 34.73 22.59 -97.41
CA GLN A 424 34.48 21.46 -96.51
C GLN A 424 33.61 21.88 -95.31
N PRO A 425 32.83 20.96 -94.72
CA PRO A 425 32.09 21.23 -93.49
C PRO A 425 32.99 21.71 -92.33
N GLY A 426 32.41 22.54 -91.46
CA GLY A 426 33.03 22.98 -90.22
C GLY A 426 33.14 21.85 -89.20
N ALA A 427 34.32 21.70 -88.60
CA ALA A 427 34.55 20.80 -87.47
C ALA A 427 34.81 21.62 -86.21
N LEU A 428 34.07 21.32 -85.14
CA LEU A 428 34.27 21.97 -83.84
C LEU A 428 35.54 21.41 -83.19
N ASN A 429 36.38 22.31 -82.65
CA ASN A 429 37.42 21.95 -81.70
C ASN A 429 37.09 22.62 -80.35
N ASP A 430 36.95 21.81 -79.31
CA ASP A 430 36.60 22.21 -77.95
C ASP A 430 37.58 23.24 -77.36
N ASP A 431 38.87 23.24 -77.77
CA ASP A 431 39.91 24.17 -77.31
C ASP A 431 39.56 25.67 -77.51
N TYR A 432 38.68 25.98 -78.46
CA TYR A 432 38.25 27.36 -78.77
C TYR A 432 37.09 27.85 -77.90
N TYR A 433 36.57 27.00 -77.01
CA TYR A 433 35.37 27.22 -76.22
C TYR A 433 35.64 26.99 -74.72
N ARG A 434 34.94 27.74 -73.88
CA ARG A 434 35.02 27.61 -72.42
C ARG A 434 33.62 27.60 -71.82
N LEU A 435 33.39 26.67 -70.90
CA LEU A 435 32.18 26.59 -70.10
C LEU A 435 32.50 26.98 -68.65
N VAL A 436 32.01 28.15 -68.22
CA VAL A 436 32.26 28.67 -66.87
C VAL A 436 30.96 28.66 -66.07
N LEU A 437 30.98 28.04 -64.90
CA LEU A 437 29.85 27.99 -63.97
C LEU A 437 29.66 29.32 -63.24
N GLY A 438 28.49 29.52 -62.64
CA GLY A 438 28.14 30.75 -61.92
C GLY A 438 28.99 31.05 -60.68
N ASP A 439 29.77 30.09 -60.19
CA ASP A 439 30.76 30.25 -59.12
C ASP A 439 32.19 30.54 -59.63
N GLY A 440 32.38 30.62 -60.96
CA GLY A 440 33.67 30.83 -61.61
C GLY A 440 34.42 29.55 -61.98
N THR A 441 33.91 28.36 -61.62
CA THR A 441 34.54 27.08 -61.97
C THR A 441 34.49 26.84 -63.49
N GLU A 442 35.63 26.53 -64.11
CA GLU A 442 35.69 26.16 -65.52
C GLU A 442 35.58 24.64 -65.70
N ILE A 443 34.63 24.21 -66.54
CA ILE A 443 34.42 22.82 -66.92
C ILE A 443 35.11 22.57 -68.26
N GLN A 444 36.06 21.64 -68.26
CA GLN A 444 36.73 21.17 -69.47
C GLN A 444 35.73 20.44 -70.38
N LEU A 445 35.62 20.94 -71.61
CA LEU A 445 34.80 20.37 -72.67
C LEU A 445 35.50 19.14 -73.27
N GLN A 446 34.71 18.24 -73.85
CA GLN A 446 35.16 16.97 -74.44
C GLN A 446 34.47 16.75 -75.79
N ALA A 447 35.12 16.00 -76.68
CA ALA A 447 34.64 15.75 -78.02
C ALA A 447 33.19 15.22 -78.03
N GLY A 448 32.29 15.98 -78.67
CA GLY A 448 30.85 15.68 -78.72
C GLY A 448 30.01 16.39 -77.65
N ASP A 449 30.61 17.16 -76.74
CA ASP A 449 29.89 18.05 -75.83
C ASP A 449 29.22 19.23 -76.55
N LEU A 450 29.76 19.64 -77.70
CA LEU A 450 29.30 20.78 -78.49
C LEU A 450 28.54 20.35 -79.74
N ILE A 451 27.61 21.19 -80.19
CA ILE A 451 26.87 21.03 -81.44
C ILE A 451 26.60 22.40 -82.07
N PHE A 452 26.52 22.45 -83.40
CA PHE A 452 25.92 23.58 -84.10
C PHE A 452 24.41 23.64 -83.79
N VAL A 453 23.88 24.83 -83.50
CA VAL A 453 22.47 25.00 -83.10
C VAL A 453 21.50 24.52 -84.20
N ASP A 454 21.87 24.69 -85.47
CA ASP A 454 21.09 24.24 -86.63
C ASP A 454 21.22 22.72 -86.90
N GLY A 455 21.97 21.98 -86.07
CA GLY A 455 22.15 20.53 -86.14
C GLY A 455 22.99 20.02 -87.33
N GLN A 456 23.45 20.90 -88.22
CA GLN A 456 24.28 20.58 -89.38
C GLN A 456 25.61 21.32 -89.35
N ALA A 457 26.67 20.68 -89.84
CA ALA A 457 27.98 21.32 -89.96
C ALA A 457 27.97 22.35 -91.11
N PRO A 458 28.26 23.64 -90.86
CA PRO A 458 28.20 24.69 -91.86
C PRO A 458 29.33 24.55 -92.89
N VAL A 459 29.08 24.94 -94.14
CA VAL A 459 30.06 24.94 -95.23
C VAL A 459 30.37 26.36 -95.72
N ASN A 460 29.34 27.19 -95.89
CA ASN A 460 29.45 28.52 -96.48
C ASN A 460 30.07 29.56 -95.52
N PRO A 461 30.59 30.69 -96.03
CA PRO A 461 30.98 31.81 -95.19
C PRO A 461 29.80 32.34 -94.35
N GLY A 462 30.04 32.59 -93.06
CA GLY A 462 29.00 32.98 -92.12
C GLY A 462 29.41 32.85 -90.65
N SER A 463 28.54 33.33 -89.76
CA SER A 463 28.67 33.17 -88.31
C SER A 463 27.58 32.22 -87.82
N TYR A 464 28.00 31.13 -87.19
CA TYR A 464 27.15 30.00 -86.80
C TYR A 464 27.17 29.82 -85.28
N ALA A 465 26.00 29.56 -84.70
CA ALA A 465 25.85 29.39 -83.27
C ALA A 465 26.27 27.99 -82.82
N VAL A 466 26.99 27.93 -81.70
CA VAL A 466 27.46 26.70 -81.05
C VAL A 466 26.85 26.64 -79.63
N ALA A 467 26.29 25.49 -79.29
CA ALA A 467 25.67 25.21 -78.00
C ALA A 467 26.15 23.85 -77.46
N LEU A 468 25.80 23.53 -76.21
CA LEU A 468 25.99 22.17 -75.71
C LEU A 468 25.04 21.19 -76.42
N SER A 469 25.58 20.02 -76.78
CA SER A 469 24.82 18.87 -77.22
C SER A 469 24.02 18.27 -76.05
N THR A 470 23.04 17.42 -76.37
CA THR A 470 22.28 16.68 -75.35
C THR A 470 23.21 15.79 -74.50
N SER A 471 24.20 15.15 -75.13
CA SER A 471 25.18 14.30 -74.46
C SER A 471 26.10 15.12 -73.55
N GLY A 472 26.57 16.29 -74.01
CA GLY A 472 27.39 17.19 -73.19
C GLY A 472 26.62 17.72 -71.99
N LEU A 473 25.37 18.15 -72.18
CA LEU A 473 24.50 18.58 -71.09
C LEU A 473 24.24 17.44 -70.08
N GLN A 474 24.15 16.18 -70.51
CA GLN A 474 24.06 15.03 -69.60
C GLN A 474 25.37 14.79 -68.84
N ARG A 475 26.52 14.82 -69.53
CA ARG A 475 27.86 14.69 -68.92
C ARG A 475 28.10 15.76 -67.86
N ILE A 476 27.83 17.02 -68.18
CA ILE A 476 28.06 18.17 -67.29
C ILE A 476 27.10 18.12 -66.08
N LYS A 477 25.86 17.65 -66.25
CA LYS A 477 24.96 17.37 -65.11
C LYS A 477 25.51 16.25 -64.21
N ALA A 478 26.10 15.20 -64.77
CA ALA A 478 26.71 14.12 -63.98
C ALA A 478 27.96 14.57 -63.21
N LEU A 479 28.68 15.60 -63.68
CA LEU A 479 29.78 16.25 -62.95
C LEU A 479 29.30 17.15 -61.80
N LEU A 480 28.00 17.46 -61.72
CA LEU A 480 27.41 18.40 -60.76
C LEU A 480 26.34 17.72 -59.87
N PRO A 481 26.66 16.63 -59.15
CA PRO A 481 25.67 15.85 -58.40
C PRO A 481 24.94 16.64 -57.30
N ASN A 482 25.56 17.71 -56.79
CA ASN A 482 25.00 18.56 -55.74
C ASN A 482 24.21 19.78 -56.27
N ASN A 483 24.20 20.04 -57.59
CA ASN A 483 23.70 21.29 -58.15
C ASN A 483 22.70 21.07 -59.29
N LEU A 484 21.66 21.89 -59.33
CA LEU A 484 20.70 21.91 -60.41
C LEU A 484 21.15 22.93 -61.46
N LEU A 485 21.76 22.43 -62.53
CA LEU A 485 22.24 23.25 -63.64
C LEU A 485 21.09 23.99 -64.36
N LYS A 486 21.19 25.31 -64.49
CA LYS A 486 20.21 26.24 -65.06
C LYS A 486 20.85 27.15 -66.13
N ASN A 487 20.01 27.74 -67.00
CA ASN A 487 20.35 28.82 -67.94
C ASN A 487 21.48 28.52 -68.97
N VAL A 488 21.77 27.25 -69.24
CA VAL A 488 22.93 26.83 -70.06
C VAL A 488 22.79 27.17 -71.55
N ASN A 489 21.57 27.42 -72.04
CA ASN A 489 21.26 27.53 -73.47
C ASN A 489 20.94 28.96 -73.93
N THR A 490 21.03 29.97 -73.06
CA THR A 490 20.70 31.37 -73.40
C THR A 490 21.90 32.19 -73.89
N GLN A 491 23.10 31.59 -73.90
CA GLN A 491 24.34 32.20 -74.41
C GLN A 491 25.02 31.19 -75.34
N GLN A 492 25.22 31.59 -76.59
CA GLN A 492 25.78 30.75 -77.65
C GLN A 492 27.22 31.18 -77.94
N ALA A 493 28.12 30.22 -78.13
CA ALA A 493 29.45 30.49 -78.67
C ALA A 493 29.40 30.55 -80.20
N ILE A 494 30.48 31.00 -80.84
CA ILE A 494 30.48 31.32 -82.28
C ILE A 494 31.50 30.49 -83.06
N PHE A 495 31.06 29.85 -84.13
CA PHE A 495 31.92 29.32 -85.18
C PHE A 495 31.81 30.23 -86.41
N GLU A 496 32.93 30.68 -86.96
CA GLU A 496 32.96 31.67 -88.05
C GLU A 496 33.72 31.12 -89.25
N ILE A 497 33.03 30.97 -90.39
CA ILE A 497 33.66 30.69 -91.67
C ILE A 497 33.89 32.01 -92.39
N VAL A 498 35.15 32.38 -92.56
CA VAL A 498 35.57 33.61 -93.25
C VAL A 498 35.77 33.30 -94.73
N ALA A 499 35.22 34.13 -95.62
CA ALA A 499 35.40 33.98 -97.05
C ALA A 499 36.89 34.12 -97.44
N LEU A 500 37.30 33.41 -98.51
CA LEU A 500 38.59 33.63 -99.14
C LEU A 500 38.71 35.10 -99.59
N PRO A 501 39.84 35.80 -99.34
CA PRO A 501 40.07 37.10 -99.93
C PRO A 501 40.08 36.98 -101.45
N SER A 502 39.25 37.77 -102.12
CA SER A 502 39.16 37.75 -103.58
C SER A 502 40.50 38.20 -104.19
N PRO A 503 41.03 37.50 -105.22
CA PRO A 503 42.20 37.99 -105.93
C PRO A 503 41.85 39.26 -106.71
N ASP A 504 42.67 40.30 -106.53
CA ASP A 504 42.51 41.64 -107.10
C ASP A 504 42.58 41.62 -108.64
N PRO A 505 41.51 42.01 -109.37
CA PRO A 505 41.52 42.05 -110.83
C PRO A 505 42.02 43.41 -111.34
N GLY A 506 43.33 43.50 -111.59
CA GLY A 506 43.96 44.71 -112.12
C GLY A 506 43.39 45.15 -113.49
N THR A 507 43.20 46.45 -113.67
CA THR A 507 42.61 47.06 -114.89
C THR A 507 43.61 47.88 -115.69
N GLY A 508 43.79 47.55 -116.98
CA GLY A 508 44.50 48.38 -117.96
C GLY A 508 43.55 49.11 -118.92
N THR A 509 43.54 50.45 -118.83
CA THR A 509 43.37 51.46 -119.92
C THR A 509 42.40 51.21 -121.10
N THR A 510 41.25 51.92 -121.08
CA THR A 510 40.77 53.00 -122.02
C THR A 510 40.91 52.86 -123.55
N PRO A 511 40.10 53.56 -124.39
CA PRO A 511 39.22 54.75 -124.14
C PRO A 511 37.75 54.57 -124.67
N ASP A 512 36.85 55.54 -124.96
CA ASP A 512 36.90 57.03 -125.09
C ASP A 512 35.52 57.74 -124.91
N THR A 513 35.55 59.08 -124.96
CA THR A 513 34.58 60.22 -125.17
C THR A 513 33.13 60.07 -125.72
N PRO A 514 32.30 61.16 -125.76
CA PRO A 514 32.28 62.45 -125.00
C PRO A 514 30.88 62.93 -124.48
N GLY A 515 30.82 63.90 -123.53
CA GLY A 515 29.54 64.56 -123.16
C GLY A 515 29.52 65.68 -122.11
N HIS A 516 29.93 66.91 -122.48
CA HIS A 516 29.53 68.25 -121.97
C HIS A 516 29.76 68.78 -120.51
N HIS A 517 30.36 69.99 -120.49
CA HIS A 517 30.22 71.16 -119.60
C HIS A 517 30.95 71.29 -118.24
N LEU A 518 32.01 72.13 -118.28
CA LEU A 518 32.70 72.91 -117.22
C LEU A 518 32.14 74.37 -117.17
N PRO A 519 32.67 75.36 -116.40
CA PRO A 519 33.86 75.42 -115.49
C PRO A 519 33.54 75.76 -114.00
N ASP A 520 34.35 75.40 -112.98
CA ASP A 520 35.71 75.90 -112.54
C ASP A 520 35.58 77.24 -111.73
N THR A 521 36.26 77.55 -110.61
CA THR A 521 37.64 77.26 -110.14
C THR A 521 37.84 77.23 -108.61
N GLY A 522 38.77 76.36 -108.14
CA GLY A 522 39.91 76.71 -107.24
C GLY A 522 39.68 76.93 -105.73
N THR A 523 40.62 76.66 -104.80
CA THR A 523 41.96 76.02 -104.84
C THR A 523 42.31 75.40 -103.47
N ASP A 524 43.34 74.55 -103.43
CA ASP A 524 43.76 73.65 -102.35
C ASP A 524 44.43 74.31 -101.10
N THR A 525 44.29 73.66 -99.92
CA THR A 525 45.37 73.18 -99.01
C THR A 525 44.96 73.11 -97.53
N GLY A 526 45.35 72.02 -96.85
CA GLY A 526 45.87 72.15 -95.47
C GLY A 526 45.14 71.48 -94.28
N THR A 527 45.38 70.17 -94.12
CA THR A 527 45.50 69.45 -92.81
C THR A 527 44.27 69.20 -91.91
N THR A 528 44.32 68.01 -91.27
CA THR A 528 43.31 67.34 -90.44
C THR A 528 43.86 67.10 -89.01
N PRO A 529 43.17 66.37 -88.09
CA PRO A 529 41.89 66.75 -87.48
C PRO A 529 41.91 66.63 -85.93
N GLY A 530 40.90 67.18 -85.25
CA GLY A 530 40.62 66.93 -83.83
C GLY A 530 39.15 66.59 -83.60
N THR A 531 38.87 65.35 -83.22
CA THR A 531 37.51 64.76 -83.12
C THR A 531 36.76 65.20 -81.85
N PRO A 532 35.47 65.57 -81.93
CA PRO A 532 34.55 65.60 -80.80
C PRO A 532 33.43 64.53 -80.86
N ASP A 533 32.77 64.33 -79.71
CA ASP A 533 31.68 63.38 -79.42
C ASP A 533 30.32 63.66 -80.13
N HIS A 534 29.30 62.85 -79.78
CA HIS A 534 27.83 62.94 -80.01
C HIS A 534 27.26 62.12 -81.18
N HIS A 535 26.01 61.59 -81.19
CA HIS A 535 24.80 61.65 -80.32
C HIS A 535 24.06 60.26 -80.37
N LEU A 536 23.29 59.79 -79.36
CA LEU A 536 21.79 59.80 -79.20
C LEU A 536 20.93 59.57 -80.47
N PRO A 537 19.66 59.03 -80.40
CA PRO A 537 18.62 59.12 -79.33
C PRO A 537 18.04 57.74 -78.87
N ASN A 538 17.27 57.53 -77.79
CA ASN A 538 16.11 58.16 -77.11
C ASN A 538 14.69 57.91 -77.71
N THR A 539 13.85 57.16 -76.99
CA THR A 539 12.41 57.35 -76.62
C THR A 539 12.06 56.21 -75.63
N GLY A 540 11.42 56.36 -74.46
CA GLY A 540 10.12 56.96 -74.11
C GLY A 540 9.10 55.82 -73.85
N THR A 541 8.21 55.75 -72.84
CA THR A 541 7.75 56.69 -71.78
C THR A 541 6.87 55.95 -70.74
N GLY A 542 6.81 56.43 -69.48
CA GLY A 542 5.70 56.19 -68.51
C GLY A 542 5.74 54.87 -67.71
N THR A 543 5.25 54.78 -66.46
CA THR A 543 4.59 55.78 -65.58
C THR A 543 4.63 55.32 -64.11
N GLN A 544 4.85 56.25 -63.16
CA GLN A 544 4.27 56.43 -61.77
C GLN A 544 3.83 55.20 -60.91
N GLN A 545 3.87 55.19 -59.57
CA GLN A 545 4.19 56.20 -58.53
C GLN A 545 4.43 55.51 -57.16
N SER A 546 5.00 56.24 -56.19
CA SER A 546 4.72 56.27 -54.71
C SER A 546 4.31 55.00 -53.94
N GLU A 547 4.68 54.72 -52.67
CA GLU A 547 5.50 55.35 -51.62
C GLU A 547 5.74 54.27 -50.51
N ILE A 548 6.30 54.42 -49.30
CA ILE A 548 6.60 55.58 -48.43
C ILE A 548 7.79 55.26 -47.45
N SER A 549 8.30 56.28 -46.74
CA SER A 549 8.84 56.35 -45.34
C SER A 549 9.27 55.08 -44.53
N THR A 550 10.24 55.09 -43.58
CA THR A 550 11.00 56.21 -42.94
C THR A 550 12.22 55.76 -42.11
N HIS A 551 13.27 56.60 -42.14
CA HIS A 551 14.11 57.09 -41.02
C HIS A 551 15.19 56.24 -40.30
N ASN A 552 16.11 56.99 -39.68
CA ASN A 552 17.44 56.63 -39.15
C ASN A 552 17.50 56.71 -37.61
N GLY A 553 18.54 56.10 -37.02
CA GLY A 553 18.98 56.31 -35.61
C GLY A 553 18.70 55.11 -34.68
N THR A 554 19.54 54.76 -33.69
CA THR A 554 20.79 55.40 -33.20
C THR A 554 21.67 54.37 -32.45
N LYS A 555 22.89 54.76 -32.07
CA LYS A 555 23.93 53.88 -31.47
C LYS A 555 23.65 53.39 -30.03
N HIS A 556 24.34 52.30 -29.67
CA HIS A 556 24.52 51.66 -28.35
C HIS A 556 24.40 52.50 -27.07
N ARG A 557 23.91 51.84 -26.01
CA ARG A 557 24.52 51.83 -24.66
C ARG A 557 24.18 50.53 -23.90
N LEU A 558 25.14 50.00 -23.14
CA LEU A 558 24.93 48.92 -22.16
C LEU A 558 24.27 49.48 -20.88
N PRO A 559 23.76 48.61 -20.00
CA PRO A 559 24.45 48.43 -18.72
C PRO A 559 24.68 46.96 -18.31
N GLN A 560 25.72 46.76 -17.47
CA GLN A 560 25.90 45.54 -16.67
C GLN A 560 25.09 45.63 -15.38
N THR A 561 24.70 44.48 -14.80
CA THR A 561 25.17 43.93 -13.50
C THR A 561 24.15 42.90 -12.98
N GLY A 562 24.58 41.96 -12.13
CA GLY A 562 23.68 41.06 -11.40
C GLY A 562 24.19 39.63 -11.25
N ASP A 563 25.00 39.37 -10.22
CA ASP A 563 25.35 38.02 -9.78
C ASP A 563 24.11 37.22 -9.35
N THR A 564 24.17 35.89 -9.46
CA THR A 564 24.13 35.01 -8.27
C THR A 564 24.43 33.55 -8.60
N GLN A 565 25.05 32.86 -7.63
CA GLN A 565 25.33 31.43 -7.68
C GLN A 565 24.04 30.60 -7.65
N SER A 566 24.02 29.47 -8.34
CA SER A 566 23.11 28.36 -8.02
C SER A 566 23.88 27.05 -7.95
N GLN A 567 23.52 26.21 -6.99
CA GLN A 567 24.28 25.05 -6.55
C GLN A 567 24.07 23.84 -7.46
N THR A 568 25.15 23.11 -7.75
CA THR A 568 25.09 21.83 -8.46
C THR A 568 24.60 20.72 -7.51
N LEU A 569 23.30 20.41 -7.56
CA LEU A 569 22.75 19.21 -6.94
C LEU A 569 22.99 17.99 -7.84
N SER A 570 24.04 17.23 -7.53
CA SER A 570 24.35 15.94 -8.17
C SER A 570 23.41 14.86 -7.65
N LEU A 571 22.32 14.57 -8.40
CA LEU A 571 21.39 13.50 -8.07
C LEU A 571 21.92 12.15 -8.56
N MET A 572 22.91 11.61 -7.84
CA MET A 572 23.48 10.28 -8.12
C MET A 572 22.58 9.19 -7.53
N GLY A 573 21.61 8.71 -8.30
CA GLY A 573 20.76 7.58 -7.92
C GLY A 573 21.51 6.26 -7.94
N LEU A 574 22.06 5.83 -6.80
CA LEU A 574 22.77 4.56 -6.68
C LEU A 574 21.79 3.39 -6.53
N LEU A 575 21.80 2.48 -7.51
CA LEU A 575 21.04 1.23 -7.51
C LEU A 575 21.44 0.33 -6.33
N LEU A 576 20.52 0.08 -5.40
CA LEU A 576 20.63 -0.98 -4.40
C LEU A 576 20.04 -2.28 -4.97
N ALA A 577 20.92 -3.14 -5.48
CA ALA A 577 20.57 -4.51 -5.83
C ALA A 577 20.45 -5.37 -4.55
N THR A 578 19.22 -5.74 -4.18
CA THR A 578 18.99 -6.66 -3.05
C THR A 578 19.30 -8.09 -3.47
N MET A 579 20.45 -8.61 -3.04
CA MET A 579 20.78 -10.05 -3.12
C MET A 579 20.01 -10.83 -2.06
N SER A 580 19.24 -11.83 -2.50
CA SER A 580 18.44 -12.69 -1.65
C SER A 580 19.25 -13.82 -1.01
N GLY A 581 19.25 -13.87 0.33
CA GLY A 581 19.25 -15.10 1.13
C GLY A 581 20.54 -15.93 1.22
N LEU A 582 21.21 -15.89 2.40
CA LEU A 582 22.00 -17.02 2.93
C LEU A 582 22.34 -16.86 4.43
N PHE A 583 21.31 -17.05 5.27
CA PHE A 583 21.41 -17.42 6.69
C PHE A 583 20.18 -18.29 7.01
N GLY A 584 20.21 -19.32 7.84
CA GLY A 584 21.32 -19.94 8.57
C GLY A 584 20.75 -21.06 9.44
N LEU A 585 20.64 -22.29 8.91
CA LEU A 585 19.88 -23.36 9.55
C LEU A 585 20.74 -24.15 10.54
N ALA A 586 20.75 -23.73 11.82
CA ALA A 586 21.51 -24.39 12.88
C ALA A 586 20.63 -24.86 14.05
N GLY A 587 20.43 -26.18 14.13
CA GLY A 587 20.46 -26.89 15.41
C GLY A 587 19.18 -27.01 16.25
N ARG A 588 18.46 -28.13 16.07
CA ARG A 588 17.90 -28.86 17.23
C ARG A 588 17.93 -30.38 17.01
N LYS A 589 19.04 -31.02 17.39
CA LYS A 589 19.12 -32.48 17.53
C LYS A 589 18.24 -32.91 18.71
N ARG A 590 17.23 -33.74 18.48
CA ARG A 590 16.65 -34.56 19.55
C ARG A 590 17.58 -35.76 19.78
N LYS A 591 18.16 -35.89 20.97
CA LYS A 591 18.78 -37.14 21.41
C LYS A 591 17.67 -38.10 21.81
N ALA A 592 17.82 -39.37 21.42
CA ALA A 592 17.03 -40.48 21.96
C ALA A 592 17.84 -41.23 23.03
N HIS A 593 17.07 -41.94 23.87
CA HIS A 593 17.43 -43.01 24.82
C HIS A 593 17.58 -42.67 26.31
N ARG A 594 16.68 -43.32 27.07
CA ARG A 594 16.70 -43.73 28.48
C ARG A 594 16.72 -42.62 29.53
#